data_AF-A0A7Y8G8W3-F1
#
_entry.id   AF-A0A7Y8G8W3-F1
#
_cell.length_a   1.000
_cell.length_b   1.000
_cell.length_c   1.000
_cell.angle_alpha   90.00
_cell.angle_beta   90.00
_cell.angle_gamma   90.00
#
_symmetry.space_group_name_H-M   'P 1'
#
loop_
_entity.id
_entity.type
_entity.pdbx_description
1 polymer ?
#
loop_
_entity_poly.entity_id
_entity_poly.type
_entity_poly.pdbx_seq_one_letter_code
_entity_poly.pdbx_strand_id
1 'polypeptide(L)'
;NPGRFIQLLFETQDGHWIRYSHSAADTDFDSELASQAIKSFEQACQECSASVVIAPGDILLVNNRVGLHGRGVVGGEAGGDSRWLLRTYGLDTRELRAEQRYPDSTFKLYP
;
A
#
# COMPACT_ATOMS: atom_id res chain seq x y z
N ASN A 1 -24.91 -5.08 0.19
CA ASN A 1 -24.61 -3.68 -0.18
C ASN A 1 -24.28 -3.69 -1.66
N PRO A 2 -24.99 -2.97 -2.54
CA PRO A 2 -24.81 -3.09 -3.99
C PRO A 2 -23.34 -2.84 -4.35
N GLY A 3 -22.84 -3.65 -5.29
CA GLY A 3 -21.43 -3.93 -5.57
C GLY A 3 -20.48 -2.75 -5.35
N ARG A 4 -19.54 -2.94 -4.42
CA ARG A 4 -18.48 -1.98 -4.13
C ARG A 4 -17.55 -1.92 -5.33
N PHE A 5 -17.73 -0.94 -6.22
CA PHE A 5 -16.79 -0.66 -7.29
C PHE A 5 -15.44 -0.30 -6.66
N ILE A 6 -14.41 -1.10 -6.90
CA ILE A 6 -13.05 -0.82 -6.44
C ILE A 6 -12.29 -0.22 -7.60
N GLN A 7 -11.99 1.07 -7.47
CA GLN A 7 -11.04 1.74 -8.34
C GLN A 7 -9.62 1.49 -7.82
N LEU A 8 -8.78 0.89 -8.67
CA LEU A 8 -7.38 0.59 -8.35
C LEU A 8 -6.42 1.68 -8.80
N LEU A 9 -6.68 2.28 -9.96
CA LEU A 9 -5.86 3.32 -10.57
C LEU A 9 -6.61 4.65 -10.57
N PHE A 10 -5.94 5.70 -10.12
CA PHE A 10 -6.46 7.06 -10.04
C PHE A 10 -5.56 7.96 -10.87
N GLU A 11 -6.12 8.62 -11.87
CA GLU A 11 -5.42 9.67 -12.61
C GLU A 11 -5.31 10.93 -11.74
N THR A 12 -4.11 11.50 -11.72
CA THR A 12 -3.77 12.74 -11.02
C THR A 12 -2.98 13.64 -11.97
N GLN A 13 -2.80 14.91 -11.59
CA GLN A 13 -2.02 15.86 -12.39
C GLN A 13 -0.57 15.40 -12.62
N ASP A 14 -0.01 14.63 -11.69
CA ASP A 14 1.37 14.16 -11.70
C ASP A 14 1.50 12.68 -12.13
N GLY A 15 0.44 12.08 -12.69
CA GLY A 15 0.43 10.69 -13.15
C GLY A 15 -0.59 9.82 -12.42
N HIS A 16 -0.32 8.52 -12.30
CA HIS A 16 -1.27 7.56 -11.74
C HIS A 16 -0.95 7.24 -10.29
N TRP A 17 -1.97 7.22 -9.43
CA TRP A 17 -1.89 6.67 -8.09
C TRP A 17 -2.54 5.29 -8.04
N ILE A 18 -1.99 4.43 -7.20
CA ILE A 18 -2.42 3.06 -7.00
C ILE A 18 -3.06 2.93 -5.62
N ARG A 19 -4.23 2.30 -5.55
CA ARG A 19 -4.82 1.82 -4.30
C ARG A 19 -5.20 0.36 -4.47
N TYR A 20 -4.29 -0.52 -4.11
CA TYR A 20 -4.48 -1.97 -4.19
C TYR A 20 -4.19 -2.63 -2.84
N SER A 21 -5.01 -3.60 -2.46
CA SER A 21 -4.72 -4.53 -1.37
C SER A 21 -5.34 -5.88 -1.67
N HIS A 22 -4.59 -6.96 -1.45
CA HIS A 22 -5.07 -8.34 -1.70
C HIS A 22 -6.40 -8.65 -0.99
N SER A 23 -6.64 -8.11 0.21
CA SER A 23 -7.91 -8.29 0.95
C SER A 23 -9.07 -7.42 0.45
N ALA A 24 -8.80 -6.43 -0.41
CA ALA A 24 -9.85 -5.64 -1.05
C ALA A 24 -10.17 -6.14 -2.46
N ALA A 25 -9.24 -6.83 -3.14
CA ALA A 25 -9.48 -7.40 -4.46
C ALA A 25 -10.41 -8.64 -4.45
N ASP A 26 -10.65 -9.23 -3.27
CA ASP A 26 -11.73 -10.19 -3.02
C ASP A 26 -13.08 -9.47 -3.03
N THR A 27 -13.55 -9.21 -4.23
CA THR A 27 -14.89 -8.72 -4.48
C THR A 27 -15.52 -9.67 -5.46
N ASP A 28 -16.75 -10.10 -5.16
CA ASP A 28 -17.71 -10.75 -6.06
C ASP A 28 -17.93 -9.86 -7.30
N PHE A 29 -16.91 -9.72 -8.13
CA PHE A 29 -17.04 -9.10 -9.42
C PHE A 29 -17.61 -10.18 -10.32
N ASP A 30 -18.93 -10.13 -10.55
CA ASP A 30 -19.63 -10.86 -11.62
C ASP A 30 -19.17 -10.42 -13.04
N SER A 31 -17.98 -9.82 -13.16
CA SER A 31 -17.39 -9.36 -14.41
C SER A 31 -16.03 -10.03 -14.63
N GLU A 32 -15.98 -10.89 -15.65
CA GLU A 32 -14.74 -11.50 -16.14
C GLU A 32 -13.68 -10.44 -16.51
N LEU A 33 -14.11 -9.27 -17.01
CA LEU A 33 -13.22 -8.17 -17.37
C LEU A 33 -12.51 -7.56 -16.16
N ALA A 34 -13.22 -7.36 -15.04
CA ALA A 34 -12.63 -6.84 -13.81
C ALA A 34 -11.60 -7.81 -13.25
N SER A 35 -11.93 -9.11 -13.23
CA SER A 35 -11.02 -10.17 -12.81
C SER A 35 -9.77 -10.23 -13.70
N GLN A 36 -9.93 -10.08 -15.02
CA GLN A 36 -8.80 -10.09 -15.96
C GLN A 36 -7.92 -8.85 -15.79
N ALA A 37 -8.52 -7.67 -15.54
CA ALA A 37 -7.76 -6.44 -15.28
C ALA A 37 -6.93 -6.54 -14.01
N ILE A 38 -7.48 -7.10 -12.93
CA ILE A 38 -6.76 -7.33 -11.67
C ILE A 38 -5.59 -8.28 -11.89
N LYS A 39 -5.80 -9.42 -12.56
CA LYS A 39 -4.73 -10.37 -12.88
C LYS A 39 -3.62 -9.75 -13.71
N SER A 40 -3.97 -8.95 -14.71
CA SER A 40 -3.00 -8.27 -15.57
C SER A 40 -2.18 -7.25 -14.78
N PHE A 41 -2.83 -6.51 -13.87
CA PHE A 41 -2.15 -5.57 -12.98
C PHE A 41 -1.20 -6.29 -12.01
N GLU A 42 -1.63 -7.38 -11.40
CA GLU A 42 -0.80 -8.20 -10.50
C GLU A 42 0.42 -8.76 -11.21
N GLN A 43 0.23 -9.30 -12.43
CA GLN A 43 1.34 -9.80 -13.25
C GLN A 43 2.33 -8.68 -13.56
N ALA A 44 1.86 -7.50 -14.01
CA ALA A 44 2.73 -6.36 -14.28
C ALA A 44 3.52 -5.92 -13.03
N CYS A 45 2.87 -5.93 -11.85
CA CYS A 45 3.55 -5.64 -10.59
C CYS A 45 4.65 -6.66 -10.24
N GLN A 46 4.44 -7.94 -10.53
CA GLN A 46 5.44 -8.99 -10.32
C GLN A 46 6.63 -8.81 -11.26
N GLU A 47 6.37 -8.53 -12.54
CA GLU A 47 7.40 -8.33 -13.57
C GLU A 47 8.30 -7.10 -13.30
N CYS A 48 7.75 -6.05 -12.69
CA CYS A 48 8.50 -4.84 -12.36
C CYS A 48 8.99 -4.78 -10.90
N SER A 49 8.76 -5.84 -10.11
CA SER A 49 9.15 -5.86 -8.70
C SER A 49 10.67 -5.90 -8.51
N ALA A 50 11.15 -5.15 -7.53
CA ALA A 50 12.56 -5.15 -7.13
C ALA A 50 12.69 -5.61 -5.68
N SER A 51 13.61 -6.55 -5.43
CA SER A 51 13.96 -6.97 -4.07
C SER A 51 14.94 -5.98 -3.44
N VAL A 52 14.58 -5.46 -2.27
CA VAL A 52 15.45 -4.57 -1.48
C VAL A 52 15.81 -5.26 -0.18
N VAL A 53 17.10 -5.51 0.04
CA VAL A 53 17.64 -5.99 1.31
C VAL A 53 17.82 -4.79 2.24
N ILE A 54 17.28 -4.88 3.45
CA ILE A 54 17.41 -3.85 4.49
C ILE A 54 18.24 -4.46 5.62
N ALA A 55 19.44 -3.93 5.81
CA ALA A 55 20.37 -4.30 6.87
C ALA A 55 20.21 -3.36 8.09
N PRO A 56 20.79 -3.70 9.25
CA PRO A 56 20.83 -2.78 10.39
C PRO A 56 21.43 -1.42 10.00
N GLY A 57 20.70 -0.34 10.27
CA GLY A 57 21.09 1.03 9.92
C GLY A 57 20.45 1.56 8.63
N ASP A 58 19.90 0.70 7.78
CA ASP A 58 19.22 1.12 6.56
C ASP A 58 17.83 1.70 6.87
N ILE A 59 17.44 2.71 6.09
CA ILE A 59 16.09 3.27 6.09
C ILE A 59 15.50 3.12 4.69
N LEU A 60 14.40 2.36 4.58
CA LEU A 60 13.62 2.25 3.36
C LEU A 60 12.42 3.19 3.41
N LEU A 61 12.36 4.13 2.47
CA LEU A 61 11.20 5.00 2.26
C LEU A 61 10.39 4.48 1.07
N VAL A 62 9.10 4.23 1.29
CA VAL A 62 8.18 3.74 0.25
C VAL A 62 7.14 4.82 -0.04
N ASN A 63 7.05 5.25 -1.30
CA ASN A 63 5.96 6.12 -1.75
C ASN A 63 4.69 5.28 -2.02
N ASN A 64 3.81 5.24 -1.03
CA ASN A 64 2.58 4.43 -1.06
C ASN A 64 1.52 4.91 -2.08
N ARG A 65 1.77 6.00 -2.82
CA ARG A 65 0.88 6.45 -3.90
C ARG A 65 1.20 5.78 -5.23
N VAL A 66 2.46 5.42 -5.47
CA VAL A 66 2.92 4.94 -6.78
C VAL A 66 3.60 3.58 -6.72
N GLY A 67 3.95 3.10 -5.52
CA GLY A 67 4.60 1.82 -5.31
C GLY A 67 3.81 0.91 -4.38
N LEU A 68 3.77 -0.38 -4.74
CA LEU A 68 3.36 -1.46 -3.85
C LEU A 68 4.59 -2.02 -3.15
N HIS A 69 4.38 -2.58 -1.95
CA HIS A 69 5.43 -3.30 -1.25
C HIS A 69 4.86 -4.58 -0.66
N GLY A 70 5.69 -5.62 -0.67
CA GLY A 70 5.43 -6.90 -0.04
C GLY A 70 6.66 -7.37 0.72
N ARG A 71 6.63 -8.63 1.14
CA ARG A 71 7.79 -9.29 1.73
C ARG A 71 7.93 -10.65 1.09
N GLY A 72 9.18 -11.06 0.86
CA GLY A 72 9.50 -12.44 0.50
C GLY A 72 9.23 -13.42 1.64
N VAL A 73 9.70 -14.66 1.46
CA VAL A 73 9.56 -15.72 2.46
C VAL A 73 10.30 -15.33 3.75
N VAL A 74 9.68 -15.57 4.90
CA VAL A 74 10.26 -15.31 6.21
C VAL A 74 11.13 -16.49 6.62
N GLY A 75 12.32 -16.22 7.18
CA GLY A 75 13.14 -17.25 7.79
C GLY A 75 12.51 -17.85 9.06
N GLY A 76 12.99 -19.02 9.47
CA GLY A 76 12.50 -19.75 10.65
C GLY A 76 13.24 -19.42 11.95
N GLU A 77 14.08 -18.39 11.97
CA GLU A 77 14.94 -18.05 13.11
C GLU A 77 14.12 -17.74 14.37
N ALA A 78 14.55 -18.30 15.50
CA ALA A 78 13.93 -18.06 16.80
C ALA A 78 14.08 -16.58 17.24
N GLY A 79 13.18 -16.13 18.10
CA GLY A 79 13.18 -14.75 18.62
C GLY A 79 14.50 -14.41 19.32
N GLY A 80 15.08 -13.26 18.97
CA GLY A 80 16.43 -12.83 19.39
C GLY A 80 17.37 -12.65 18.21
N ASP A 81 17.29 -13.56 17.23
CA ASP A 81 18.08 -13.52 15.98
C ASP A 81 17.22 -13.17 14.75
N SER A 82 15.89 -13.11 14.94
CA SER A 82 14.95 -12.73 13.89
C SER A 82 15.16 -11.29 13.44
N ARG A 83 14.96 -11.04 12.14
CA ARG A 83 14.94 -9.70 11.55
C ARG A 83 13.92 -8.79 12.25
N TRP A 84 14.37 -7.64 12.75
CA TRP A 84 13.53 -6.62 13.37
C TRP A 84 13.54 -5.32 12.56
N LEU A 85 12.35 -4.78 12.29
CA LEU A 85 12.17 -3.50 11.60
C LEU A 85 11.23 -2.60 12.41
N LEU A 86 11.51 -1.30 12.38
CA LEU A 86 10.57 -0.26 12.81
C LEU A 86 9.86 0.31 11.60
N ARG A 87 8.59 0.66 11.74
CA ARG A 87 7.79 1.28 10.67
C ARG A 87 7.13 2.54 11.19
N THR A 88 7.30 3.63 10.45
CA THR A 88 6.59 4.88 10.65
C THR A 88 5.91 5.31 9.35
N TYR A 89 4.96 6.23 9.45
CA TYR A 89 4.22 6.77 8.31
C TYR A 89 4.47 8.25 8.16
N GLY A 90 4.86 8.67 6.97
CA GLY A 90 4.86 10.08 6.57
C GLY A 90 3.50 10.44 5.98
N LEU A 91 2.93 11.56 6.42
CA LEU A 91 1.76 12.16 5.79
C LEU A 91 2.13 13.55 5.28
N ASP A 92 1.96 13.77 3.98
CA ASP A 92 2.00 15.12 3.43
C ASP A 92 0.76 15.90 3.88
N THR A 93 0.97 16.94 4.67
CA THR A 93 -0.12 17.72 5.27
C THR A 93 -0.46 18.98 4.50
N ARG A 94 0.26 19.33 3.43
CA ARG A 94 0.09 20.62 2.73
C ARG A 94 -1.35 20.89 2.30
N GLU A 95 -2.02 19.85 1.80
CA GLU A 95 -3.41 19.91 1.31
C GLU A 95 -4.46 19.51 2.37
N LEU A 96 -4.08 19.30 3.63
CA LEU A 96 -5.05 18.98 4.68
C LEU A 96 -5.87 20.22 5.03
N ARG A 97 -7.18 20.11 4.81
CA ARG A 97 -8.17 21.09 5.27
C ARG A 97 -8.13 21.18 6.79
N ALA A 98 -8.46 22.36 7.34
CA ALA A 98 -8.49 22.59 8.79
C ALA A 98 -9.31 21.52 9.53
N GLU A 99 -10.39 21.04 8.90
CA GLU A 99 -11.25 20.02 9.47
C GLU A 99 -10.67 18.61 9.59
N GLN A 100 -9.62 18.32 8.84
CA GLN A 100 -8.89 17.06 8.91
C GLN A 100 -7.80 17.09 10.00
N ARG A 101 -7.63 18.23 10.69
CA ARG A 101 -6.58 18.47 11.70
C ARG A 101 -7.12 18.54 13.14
N TYR A 102 -8.43 18.40 13.35
CA TYR A 102 -9.08 18.77 14.62
C TYR A 102 -8.68 17.90 15.84
N PRO A 103 -8.64 18.51 17.06
CA PRO A 103 -8.36 17.81 18.31
C PRO A 103 -9.44 16.79 18.73
N ASP A 104 -10.66 16.94 18.20
CA ASP A 104 -11.81 16.06 18.44
C ASP A 104 -11.89 14.87 17.46
N SER A 105 -10.94 14.78 16.52
CA SER A 105 -10.82 13.60 15.66
C SER A 105 -10.55 12.36 16.51
N THR A 106 -11.35 11.31 16.33
CA THR A 106 -11.06 9.98 16.90
C THR A 106 -9.79 9.37 16.30
N PHE A 107 -9.34 9.88 15.15
CA PHE A 107 -8.07 9.55 14.53
C PHE A 107 -7.08 10.70 14.74
N LYS A 108 -6.29 10.59 15.81
CA LYS A 108 -5.24 11.56 16.12
C LYS A 108 -3.97 11.17 15.36
N LEU A 109 -3.56 12.02 14.43
CA LEU A 109 -2.22 12.00 13.86
C LEU A 109 -1.31 12.73 14.85
N TYR A 110 -0.76 11.99 15.81
CA TYR A 110 0.31 12.51 16.66
C TYR A 110 1.61 12.60 15.86
N PRO A 111 2.48 13.60 16.12
CA PRO A 111 3.90 13.44 15.82
C PRO A 111 4.50 12.26 16.60
#